data_AF-A0A1E3G1L3-F1
#
_entry.id   AF-A0A1E3G1L3-F1
#
_cell.length_a   1.000
_cell.length_b   1.000
_cell.length_c   1.000
_cell.angle_alpha   90.00
_cell.angle_beta   90.00
_cell.angle_gamma   90.00
#
_symmetry.space_group_name_H-M   'P 1'
#
loop_
_entity.id
_entity.type
_entity.pdbx_description
1 polymer ?
#
loop_
_entity_poly.entity_id
_entity_poly.type
_entity_poly.pdbx_seq_one_letter_code
_entity_poly.pdbx_strand_id
1 'polypeptide(L)'
;MKDLKSDIYSQQFLERLKSLETKRKVIVSVLSNYRNLSKGGVEVLVKNLELSDGKSLGKVNPLILSFLIDNLINSQDHLEAKVLEFERYGIPKAVVYELIFWMQPSKFPFPNGKIENYRDFLKSKREELRRLGLDSFLELYAYESAERENFITEIKSKILLIKPENIEDNLWLTDFLKYLSPVERSELRSKVHPYVWKVLSNPQPSVPVVIDGSNVLMQKELRGPEKIDDLLSKIATLKETYFPFFIVFDANAKYKFNTRYFNYKRTYLHSPADELILSLCKQYNAVVCSKDRFREYEVAVENIWYKLIKS
;
A
#
# COMPACT_ATOMS: atom_id res chain seq x y z
N MET A 1 9.19 23.77 36.16
CA MET A 1 10.03 23.20 35.08
C MET A 1 9.72 21.71 35.01
N LYS A 2 9.04 21.24 33.96
CA LYS A 2 8.94 19.79 33.69
C LYS A 2 10.36 19.29 33.43
N ASP A 3 10.72 18.18 34.06
CA ASP A 3 12.05 17.62 33.97
C ASP A 3 12.29 17.12 32.53
N LEU A 4 13.04 17.88 31.73
CA LEU A 4 13.24 17.65 30.29
C LEU A 4 13.78 16.26 29.96
N LYS A 5 14.49 15.63 30.90
CA LYS A 5 14.98 14.24 30.76
C LYS A 5 13.90 13.18 30.93
N SER A 6 12.80 13.48 31.62
CA SER A 6 11.70 12.52 31.82
C SER A 6 10.87 12.31 30.55
N ASP A 7 10.86 13.30 29.65
CA ASP A 7 9.98 13.32 28.48
C ASP A 7 10.56 12.55 27.27
N ILE A 8 11.89 12.52 27.12
CA ILE A 8 12.61 11.76 26.07
C ILE A 8 12.65 10.24 26.34
N TYR A 9 12.26 9.79 27.53
CA TYR A 9 12.05 8.37 27.84
C TYR A 9 10.58 8.05 28.06
N SER A 10 9.68 8.98 27.75
CA SER A 10 8.25 8.71 27.78
C SER A 10 7.93 7.58 26.79
N GLN A 11 6.96 6.74 27.15
CA GLN A 11 6.49 5.67 26.27
C GLN A 11 6.02 6.25 24.92
N GLN A 12 5.38 7.41 24.94
CA GLN A 12 4.90 8.10 23.73
C GLN A 12 6.05 8.48 22.80
N PHE A 13 7.13 9.04 23.32
CA PHE A 13 8.33 9.34 22.54
C PHE A 13 8.92 8.08 21.90
N LEU A 14 9.12 7.02 22.69
CA LEU A 14 9.73 5.78 22.20
C LEU A 14 8.88 5.10 21.12
N GLU A 15 7.56 5.07 21.31
CA GLU A 15 6.61 4.56 20.32
C GLU A 15 6.62 5.39 19.04
N ARG A 16 6.66 6.72 19.16
CA ARG A 16 6.74 7.64 18.02
C ARG A 16 8.06 7.49 17.27
N LEU A 17 9.19 7.39 17.96
CA LEU A 17 10.50 7.20 17.36
C LEU A 17 10.54 5.89 16.55
N LYS A 18 10.15 4.77 17.16
CA LYS A 18 10.08 3.46 16.48
C LYS A 18 9.18 3.48 15.25
N SER A 19 8.06 4.19 15.35
CA SER A 19 7.14 4.44 14.24
C SER A 19 7.79 5.20 13.09
N LEU A 20 8.48 6.31 13.39
CA LEU A 20 9.19 7.13 12.42
C LEU A 20 10.37 6.38 11.78
N GLU A 21 11.09 5.55 12.54
CA GLU A 21 12.12 4.67 11.99
C GLU A 21 11.56 3.66 10.99
N THR A 22 10.39 3.09 11.30
CA THR A 22 9.72 2.16 10.40
C THR A 22 9.27 2.85 9.12
N LYS A 23 8.65 4.02 9.25
CA LYS A 23 8.26 4.87 8.14
C LYS A 23 9.46 5.23 7.25
N ARG A 24 10.57 5.63 7.88
CA ARG A 24 11.84 5.90 7.19
C ARG A 24 12.31 4.70 6.40
N LYS A 25 12.30 3.48 6.98
CA LYS A 25 12.71 2.26 6.26
C LYS A 25 11.89 2.04 5.00
N VAL A 26 10.58 2.30 5.03
CA VAL A 26 9.73 2.19 3.84
C VAL A 26 10.12 3.22 2.79
N ILE A 27 10.17 4.50 3.17
CA ILE A 27 10.50 5.59 2.24
C ILE A 27 11.88 5.38 1.62
N VAL A 28 12.88 5.03 2.43
CA VAL A 28 14.24 4.74 1.97
C VAL A 28 14.27 3.50 1.07
N SER A 29 13.45 2.47 1.31
CA SER A 29 13.40 1.32 0.40
C SER A 29 12.98 1.71 -1.02
N VAL A 30 12.02 2.62 -1.15
CA VAL A 30 11.61 3.15 -2.47
C VAL A 30 12.70 4.05 -3.04
N LEU A 31 13.21 5.00 -2.24
CA LEU A 31 14.23 5.95 -2.69
C LEU A 31 15.56 5.28 -3.01
N SER A 32 15.88 4.11 -2.44
CA SER A 32 17.09 3.36 -2.78
C SER A 32 17.03 2.71 -4.16
N ASN A 33 15.82 2.44 -4.66
CA ASN A 33 15.58 1.90 -6.01
C ASN A 33 15.03 2.97 -6.96
N TYR A 34 15.38 4.24 -6.74
CA TYR A 34 14.86 5.37 -7.51
C TYR A 34 15.08 5.23 -9.02
N ARG A 35 16.16 4.57 -9.47
CA ARG A 35 16.45 4.33 -10.90
C ARG A 35 15.39 3.48 -11.61
N ASN A 36 14.66 2.65 -10.87
CA ASN A 36 13.57 1.82 -11.38
C ASN A 36 12.24 2.20 -10.70
N LEU A 37 12.03 3.50 -10.47
CA LEU A 37 10.85 3.98 -9.76
C LEU A 37 9.58 3.69 -10.56
N SER A 38 8.76 2.77 -10.04
CA SER A 38 7.47 2.42 -10.62
C SER A 38 6.37 3.38 -10.13
N LYS A 39 5.23 3.39 -10.82
CA LYS A 39 4.03 4.13 -10.36
C LYS A 39 3.62 3.74 -8.93
N GLY A 40 3.75 2.46 -8.58
CA GLY A 40 3.49 1.97 -7.22
C GLY A 40 4.49 2.54 -6.21
N GLY A 41 5.77 2.63 -6.57
CA GLY A 41 6.78 3.30 -5.73
C GLY A 41 6.47 4.78 -5.49
N VAL A 42 6.05 5.51 -6.52
CA VAL A 42 5.59 6.91 -6.38
C VAL A 42 4.38 7.00 -5.45
N GLU A 43 3.40 6.10 -5.60
CA GLU A 43 2.23 6.07 -4.72
C GLU A 43 2.62 5.82 -3.25
N VAL A 44 3.56 4.89 -3.00
CA VAL A 44 4.11 4.67 -1.66
C VAL A 44 4.71 5.97 -1.10
N LEU A 45 5.50 6.72 -1.87
CA LEU A 45 6.02 8.02 -1.41
C LEU A 45 4.89 9.00 -1.10
N VAL A 46 3.96 9.22 -2.04
CA VAL A 46 2.83 10.15 -1.90
C VAL A 46 2.00 9.87 -0.64
N LYS A 47 1.74 8.59 -0.34
CA LYS A 47 0.93 8.17 0.81
C LYS A 47 1.65 8.29 2.14
N ASN A 48 2.97 8.44 2.15
CA ASN A 48 3.79 8.37 3.35
C ASN A 48 4.49 9.68 3.69
N LEU A 49 4.56 10.65 2.79
CA LEU A 49 4.98 11.99 3.19
C LEU A 49 3.91 12.63 4.10
N GLU A 50 4.36 13.30 5.17
CA GLU A 50 3.48 13.95 6.16
C GLU A 50 2.99 15.31 5.70
N LEU A 51 3.73 15.99 4.83
CA LEU A 51 3.26 17.25 4.28
C LEU A 51 2.15 17.02 3.26
N SER A 52 1.07 17.82 3.37
CA SER A 52 -0.13 17.76 2.52
C SER A 52 0.19 17.84 1.02
N ASP A 53 1.31 18.48 0.70
CA ASP A 53 1.77 18.71 -0.66
C ASP A 53 2.47 17.50 -1.28
N GLY A 54 2.64 16.39 -0.54
CA GLY A 54 3.17 15.12 -1.05
C GLY A 54 2.40 14.58 -2.26
N LYS A 55 1.13 14.99 -2.43
CA LYS A 55 0.32 14.71 -3.64
C LYS A 55 0.92 15.26 -4.94
N SER A 56 1.79 16.28 -4.87
CA SER A 56 2.50 16.83 -6.03
C SER A 56 3.38 15.77 -6.72
N LEU A 57 4.01 14.86 -5.97
CA LEU A 57 4.83 13.79 -6.52
C LEU A 57 4.03 12.87 -7.46
N GLY A 58 2.76 12.61 -7.12
CA GLY A 58 1.89 11.74 -7.92
C GLY A 58 1.49 12.32 -9.28
N LYS A 59 1.73 13.62 -9.50
CA LYS A 59 1.48 14.31 -10.78
C LYS A 59 2.67 14.22 -11.74
N VAL A 60 3.85 13.88 -11.23
CA VAL A 60 5.09 13.84 -12.01
C VAL A 60 5.29 12.43 -12.58
N ASN A 61 5.76 12.35 -13.82
CA ASN A 61 6.08 11.07 -14.45
C ASN A 61 7.17 10.36 -13.63
N PRO A 62 7.05 9.05 -13.32
CA PRO A 62 8.03 8.32 -12.51
C PRO A 62 9.47 8.40 -13.04
N LEU A 63 9.66 8.46 -14.36
CA LEU A 63 10.99 8.58 -14.98
C LEU A 63 11.61 9.96 -14.69
N ILE A 64 10.81 11.02 -14.77
CA ILE A 64 11.26 12.38 -14.42
C ILE A 64 11.59 12.44 -12.94
N LEU A 65 10.73 11.89 -12.08
CA LEU A 65 10.97 11.86 -10.64
C LEU A 65 12.23 11.05 -10.29
N SER A 66 12.51 9.95 -11.00
CA SER A 66 13.77 9.20 -10.88
C SER A 66 14.98 10.09 -11.18
N PHE A 67 14.94 10.87 -12.26
CA PHE A 67 16.02 11.79 -12.61
C PHE A 67 16.22 12.89 -11.55
N LEU A 68 15.13 13.49 -11.09
CA LEU A 68 15.18 14.50 -10.03
C LEU A 68 15.77 13.94 -8.73
N ILE A 69 15.38 12.72 -8.34
CA ILE A 69 15.96 12.03 -7.17
C ILE A 69 17.43 11.70 -7.41
N ASP A 70 17.83 11.28 -8.61
CA ASP A 70 19.24 11.05 -8.94
C ASP A 70 20.08 12.33 -8.74
N ASN A 71 19.60 13.47 -9.25
CA ASN A 71 20.26 14.76 -9.05
C ASN A 71 20.34 15.10 -7.56
N LEU A 72 19.23 14.96 -6.82
CA LEU A 72 19.19 15.26 -5.38
C LEU A 72 20.29 14.51 -4.61
N ILE A 73 20.50 13.23 -4.94
CA ILE A 73 21.43 12.32 -4.25
C ILE A 73 22.87 12.49 -4.73
N ASN A 74 23.10 12.50 -6.05
CA ASN A 74 24.42 12.29 -6.64
C ASN A 74 25.07 13.57 -7.17
N SER A 75 24.30 14.63 -7.45
CA SER A 75 24.86 15.89 -7.95
C SER A 75 25.71 16.59 -6.88
N GLN A 76 26.73 17.32 -7.35
CA GLN A 76 27.56 18.23 -6.55
C GLN A 76 26.93 19.61 -6.36
N ASP A 77 25.77 19.87 -6.96
CA ASP A 77 25.07 21.15 -6.86
C ASP A 77 24.66 21.48 -5.43
N HIS A 78 24.58 22.78 -5.15
CA HIS A 78 24.02 23.29 -3.90
C HIS A 78 22.55 22.89 -3.75
N LEU A 79 22.09 22.74 -2.50
CA LEU A 79 20.74 22.27 -2.19
C LEU A 79 19.67 23.17 -2.80
N GLU A 80 19.91 24.48 -2.84
CA GLU A 80 18.99 25.45 -3.44
C GLU A 80 18.78 25.21 -4.93
N ALA A 81 19.84 24.88 -5.68
CA ALA A 81 19.75 24.56 -7.10
C ALA A 81 18.99 23.24 -7.33
N LYS A 82 19.25 22.24 -6.50
CA LYS A 82 18.52 20.95 -6.51
C LYS A 82 17.04 21.16 -6.24
N VAL A 83 16.68 21.94 -5.23
CA VAL A 83 15.28 22.26 -4.88
C VAL A 83 14.58 22.99 -6.03
N LEU A 84 15.25 23.97 -6.65
CA LEU A 84 14.69 24.73 -7.76
C LEU A 84 14.33 23.83 -8.94
N GLU A 85 15.10 22.77 -9.19
CA GLU A 85 14.80 21.80 -10.24
C GLU A 85 13.49 21.07 -9.99
N PHE A 86 13.23 20.62 -8.75
CA PHE A 86 11.96 20.01 -8.37
C PHE A 86 10.78 20.98 -8.51
N GLU A 87 10.97 22.25 -8.16
CA GLU A 87 9.92 23.28 -8.28
C GLU A 87 9.52 23.54 -9.74
N ARG A 88 10.44 23.41 -10.69
CA ARG A 88 10.13 23.51 -12.14
C ARG A 88 9.16 22.42 -12.61
N TYR A 89 9.12 21.29 -11.91
CA TYR A 89 8.17 20.20 -12.15
C TYR A 89 6.94 20.25 -11.22
N GLY A 90 6.73 21.37 -10.52
CA GLY A 90 5.57 21.59 -9.65
C GLY A 90 5.64 20.86 -8.31
N ILE A 91 6.82 20.42 -7.88
CA ILE A 91 7.04 19.82 -6.56
C ILE A 91 7.52 20.92 -5.59
N PRO A 92 6.76 21.26 -4.54
CA PRO A 92 7.14 22.34 -3.62
C PRO A 92 8.42 22.04 -2.85
N LYS A 93 9.22 23.07 -2.55
CA LYS A 93 10.44 22.95 -1.73
C LYS A 93 10.26 22.17 -0.42
N ALA A 94 9.11 22.30 0.23
CA ALA A 94 8.83 21.62 1.49
C ALA A 94 8.83 20.09 1.32
N VAL A 95 8.32 19.59 0.19
CA VAL A 95 8.34 18.16 -0.16
C VAL A 95 9.78 17.68 -0.37
N VAL A 96 10.61 18.48 -1.04
CA VAL A 96 12.03 18.16 -1.25
C VAL A 96 12.79 18.09 0.08
N TYR A 97 12.54 19.05 0.97
CA TYR A 97 13.11 19.04 2.32
C TYR A 97 12.67 17.83 3.14
N GLU A 98 11.43 17.38 2.96
CA GLU A 98 10.95 16.17 3.61
C GLU A 98 11.65 14.91 3.05
N LEU A 99 11.82 14.82 1.73
CA LEU A 99 12.55 13.72 1.10
C LEU A 99 13.98 13.61 1.65
N ILE A 100 14.74 14.70 1.69
CA ILE A 100 16.12 14.68 2.21
C ILE A 100 16.19 14.40 3.72
N PHE A 101 15.18 14.82 4.49
CA PHE A 101 15.06 14.44 5.91
C PHE A 101 14.96 12.92 6.04
N TRP A 102 14.04 12.28 5.30
CA TRP A 102 13.88 10.82 5.37
C TRP A 102 15.15 10.08 4.92
N MET A 103 15.84 10.60 3.91
CA MET A 103 17.09 10.02 3.44
C MET A 103 18.22 10.14 4.47
N GLN A 104 18.46 11.35 5.00
CA GLN A 104 19.60 11.68 5.85
C GLN A 104 19.19 12.52 7.08
N PRO A 105 18.45 11.93 8.04
CA PRO A 105 17.95 12.66 9.22
C PRO A 105 19.05 13.03 10.22
N SER A 106 20.30 12.62 10.00
CA SER A 106 21.44 13.11 10.77
C SER A 106 21.92 14.50 10.32
N LYS A 107 21.57 14.91 9.08
CA LYS A 107 22.04 16.16 8.47
C LYS A 107 20.94 17.18 8.24
N PHE A 108 19.74 16.70 7.90
CA PHE A 108 18.62 17.55 7.52
C PHE A 108 17.47 17.37 8.52
N PRO A 109 16.91 18.46 9.08
CA PRO A 109 15.74 18.41 9.95
C PRO A 109 14.44 18.25 9.16
N PHE A 110 13.41 17.71 9.82
CA PHE A 110 12.08 17.63 9.24
C PHE A 110 11.54 19.05 8.99
N PRO A 111 10.97 19.36 7.81
CA PRO A 111 10.56 20.72 7.45
C PRO A 111 9.22 21.13 8.10
N ASN A 112 9.19 21.24 9.43
CA ASN A 112 8.02 21.74 10.14
C ASN A 112 7.95 23.27 10.14
N GLY A 113 6.80 23.81 9.77
CA GLY A 113 6.54 25.25 9.75
C GLY A 113 6.99 25.94 8.45
N LYS A 114 6.93 27.28 8.47
CA LYS A 114 7.26 28.11 7.30
C LYS A 114 8.77 28.31 7.21
N ILE A 115 9.39 27.78 6.15
CA ILE A 115 10.83 27.93 5.89
C ILE A 115 11.07 29.06 4.88
N GLU A 116 11.46 30.22 5.39
CA GLU A 116 11.88 31.37 4.56
C GLU A 116 13.34 31.21 4.12
N ASN A 117 14.24 30.94 5.06
CA ASN A 117 15.66 30.66 4.83
C ASN A 117 16.03 29.29 5.40
N TYR A 118 16.52 28.37 4.55
CA TYR A 118 16.85 27.01 4.97
C TYR A 118 18.08 26.95 5.89
N ARG A 119 19.06 27.84 5.70
CA ARG A 119 20.29 27.89 6.51
C ARG A 119 19.98 28.31 7.94
N ASP A 120 19.13 29.31 8.11
CA ASP A 120 18.71 29.79 9.44
C ASP A 120 17.83 28.74 10.14
N PHE A 121 16.92 28.11 9.40
CA PHE A 121 16.14 26.98 9.88
C PHE A 121 17.02 25.83 10.39
N LEU A 122 18.02 25.42 9.59
CA LEU A 122 18.97 24.37 9.96
C LEU A 122 19.78 24.74 11.21
N LYS A 123 20.23 26.00 11.31
CA LYS A 123 20.96 26.49 12.49
C LYS A 123 20.10 26.39 13.74
N SER A 124 18.86 26.88 13.68
CA SER A 124 17.91 26.82 14.79
C SER A 124 17.64 25.39 15.24
N LYS A 125 17.41 24.46 14.30
CA LYS A 125 17.19 23.04 14.63
C LYS A 125 18.41 22.36 15.23
N ARG A 126 19.63 22.73 14.83
CA ARG A 126 20.87 22.23 15.46
C ARG A 126 21.03 22.71 16.90
N GLU A 127 20.67 23.97 17.17
CA GLU A 127 20.69 24.52 18.53
C GLU A 127 19.68 23.79 19.43
N GLU A 128 18.49 23.49 18.90
CA GLU A 128 17.47 22.73 19.60
C GLU A 128 17.89 21.29 19.91
N LEU A 129 18.47 20.58 18.92
CA LEU A 129 19.01 19.24 19.07
C LEU A 129 20.09 19.18 20.17
N ARG A 130 21.01 20.14 20.21
CA ARG A 130 22.03 20.26 21.26
C ARG A 130 21.43 20.56 22.64
N ARG A 131 20.45 21.47 22.68
CA ARG A 131 19.76 21.85 23.93
C ARG A 131 19.04 20.66 24.56
N LEU A 132 18.42 19.81 23.75
CA LEU A 132 17.69 18.62 24.20
C LEU A 132 18.59 17.40 24.40
N GLY A 133 19.83 17.43 23.91
CA GLY A 133 20.77 16.32 24.02
C GLY A 133 20.35 15.09 23.20
N LEU A 134 19.77 15.31 22.02
CA LEU A 134 19.33 14.28 21.09
C LEU A 134 20.41 14.00 20.04
N ASP A 135 20.47 12.79 19.49
CA ASP A 135 21.55 12.37 18.59
C ASP A 135 21.23 12.65 17.11
N SER A 136 19.94 12.80 16.77
CA SER A 136 19.50 12.95 15.38
C SER A 136 18.30 13.87 15.23
N PHE A 137 18.09 14.41 14.02
CA PHE A 137 16.86 15.16 13.75
C PHE A 137 15.63 14.25 13.69
N LEU A 138 15.80 12.94 13.54
CA LEU A 138 14.70 11.99 13.65
C LEU A 138 14.17 11.94 15.08
N GLU A 139 15.06 11.89 16.07
CA GLU A 139 14.69 12.00 17.49
C GLU A 139 14.10 13.35 17.82
N LEU A 140 14.70 14.44 17.31
CA LEU A 140 14.12 15.78 17.50
C LEU A 140 12.69 15.83 16.95
N TYR A 141 12.47 15.26 15.77
CA TYR A 141 11.13 15.21 15.18
C TYR A 141 10.18 14.29 15.97
N ALA A 142 10.67 13.15 16.49
CA ALA A 142 9.89 12.27 17.35
C ALA A 142 9.43 12.99 18.63
N TYR A 143 10.32 13.77 19.23
CA TYR A 143 10.03 14.60 20.40
C TYR A 143 8.98 15.67 20.09
N GLU A 144 9.17 16.44 19.01
CA GLU A 144 8.24 17.49 18.58
C GLU A 144 6.87 16.98 18.11
N SER A 145 6.77 15.68 17.80
CA SER A 145 5.56 15.05 17.28
C SER A 145 5.07 13.88 18.12
N ALA A 146 5.46 13.80 19.40
CA ALA A 146 5.12 12.67 20.28
C ALA A 146 3.60 12.46 20.43
N GLU A 147 2.83 13.55 20.41
CA GLU A 147 1.36 13.51 20.50
C GLU A 147 0.66 13.18 19.16
N ARG A 148 1.39 13.15 18.04
CA ARG A 148 0.80 12.83 16.73
C ARG A 148 0.52 11.34 16.60
N GLU A 149 -0.50 11.01 15.82
CA GLU A 149 -0.87 9.63 15.53
C GLU A 149 0.33 8.83 14.98
N ASN A 150 0.49 7.62 15.52
CA ASN A 150 1.59 6.72 15.17
C ASN A 150 1.36 6.13 13.76
N PHE A 151 2.39 6.20 12.93
CA PHE A 151 2.35 5.69 11.55
C PHE A 151 1.95 4.21 11.48
N ILE A 152 2.45 3.40 12.41
CA ILE A 152 2.10 1.97 12.50
C ILE A 152 0.62 1.79 12.82
N THR A 153 0.08 2.60 13.73
CA THR A 153 -1.34 2.57 14.08
C THR A 153 -2.20 2.96 12.88
N GLU A 154 -1.83 4.02 12.16
CA GLU A 154 -2.52 4.45 10.94
C GLU A 154 -2.55 3.34 9.87
N ILE A 155 -1.40 2.70 9.63
CA ILE A 155 -1.28 1.58 8.68
C ILE A 155 -2.14 0.39 9.10
N LYS A 156 -2.10 0.00 10.38
CA LYS A 156 -2.96 -1.08 10.90
C LYS A 156 -4.43 -0.77 10.70
N SER A 157 -4.86 0.44 11.06
CA SER A 157 -6.24 0.91 10.88
C SER A 157 -6.67 0.86 9.42
N LYS A 158 -5.80 1.30 8.49
CA LYS A 158 -6.06 1.19 7.05
C LYS A 158 -6.21 -0.26 6.58
N ILE A 159 -5.31 -1.16 7.01
CA ILE A 159 -5.36 -2.58 6.65
C ILE A 159 -6.67 -3.23 7.12
N LEU A 160 -7.13 -2.91 8.33
CA LEU A 160 -8.37 -3.46 8.89
C LEU A 160 -9.64 -3.06 8.11
N LEU A 161 -9.57 -1.95 7.35
CA LEU A 161 -10.69 -1.47 6.53
C LEU A 161 -10.71 -2.09 5.12
N ILE A 162 -9.67 -2.84 4.75
CA ILE A 162 -9.59 -3.46 3.43
C ILE A 162 -10.53 -4.65 3.35
N LYS A 163 -11.32 -4.65 2.28
CA LYS A 163 -12.21 -5.73 1.89
C LYS A 163 -11.79 -6.27 0.53
N PRO A 164 -12.21 -7.48 0.13
CA PRO A 164 -11.79 -8.01 -1.17
C PRO A 164 -12.16 -7.10 -2.34
N GLU A 165 -13.29 -6.39 -2.29
CA GLU A 165 -13.72 -5.47 -3.37
C GLU A 165 -12.87 -4.20 -3.52
N ASN A 166 -12.07 -3.81 -2.53
CA ASN A 166 -11.24 -2.58 -2.59
C ASN A 166 -9.74 -2.86 -2.46
N ILE A 167 -9.34 -4.13 -2.46
CA ILE A 167 -7.95 -4.53 -2.21
C ILE A 167 -6.96 -4.00 -3.26
N GLU A 168 -7.38 -3.93 -4.53
CA GLU A 168 -6.50 -3.45 -5.61
C GLU A 168 -6.07 -2.00 -5.42
N ASP A 169 -6.91 -1.17 -4.78
CA ASP A 169 -6.61 0.23 -4.52
C ASP A 169 -5.72 0.41 -3.28
N ASN A 170 -5.39 -0.70 -2.61
CA ASN A 170 -4.66 -0.76 -1.35
C ASN A 170 -3.42 -1.65 -1.43
N LEU A 171 -2.99 -2.06 -2.62
CA LEU A 171 -1.80 -2.92 -2.82
C LEU A 171 -0.50 -2.26 -2.34
N TRP A 172 -0.46 -0.93 -2.27
CA TRP A 172 0.67 -0.20 -1.69
C TRP A 172 0.95 -0.60 -0.24
N LEU A 173 -0.05 -1.12 0.50
CA LEU A 173 0.09 -1.57 1.89
C LEU A 173 0.91 -2.86 2.06
N THR A 174 1.10 -3.62 0.98
CA THR A 174 1.95 -4.84 0.95
C THR A 174 3.37 -4.55 1.43
N ASP A 175 3.93 -3.40 1.03
CA ASP A 175 5.28 -2.99 1.41
C ASP A 175 5.45 -2.70 2.90
N PHE A 176 4.36 -2.53 3.64
CA PHE A 176 4.38 -2.19 5.06
C PHE A 176 4.33 -3.43 5.94
N LEU A 177 3.69 -4.50 5.46
CA LEU A 177 3.57 -5.74 6.20
C LEU A 177 4.94 -6.37 6.53
N LYS A 178 5.98 -6.10 5.73
CA LYS A 178 7.35 -6.56 6.02
C LYS A 178 8.00 -5.86 7.21
N TYR A 179 7.51 -4.69 7.61
CA TYR A 179 8.06 -3.92 8.73
C TYR A 179 7.27 -4.07 10.04
N LEU A 180 6.09 -4.69 9.99
CA LEU A 180 5.35 -5.04 11.18
C LEU A 180 6.03 -6.21 11.92
N SER A 181 6.01 -6.15 13.24
CA SER A 181 6.51 -7.25 14.09
C SER A 181 5.65 -8.51 13.94
N PRO A 182 6.16 -9.70 14.30
CA PRO A 182 5.39 -10.94 14.24
C PRO A 182 4.07 -10.90 15.00
N VAL A 183 4.05 -10.24 16.16
CA VAL A 183 2.83 -10.08 16.98
C VAL A 183 1.79 -9.23 16.24
N GLU A 184 2.21 -8.10 15.68
CA GLU A 184 1.31 -7.20 14.94
C GLU A 184 0.77 -7.86 13.67
N ARG A 185 1.59 -8.65 12.97
CA ARG A 185 1.15 -9.42 11.80
C ARG A 185 0.12 -10.48 12.19
N SER A 186 0.34 -11.18 13.31
CA SER A 186 -0.60 -12.18 13.81
C SER A 186 -1.93 -11.55 14.21
N GLU A 187 -1.88 -10.39 14.87
CA GLU A 187 -3.08 -9.63 15.25
C GLU A 187 -3.89 -9.23 14.01
N LEU A 188 -3.25 -8.61 13.02
CA LEU A 188 -3.92 -8.21 11.78
C LEU A 188 -4.49 -9.41 11.02
N ARG A 189 -3.73 -10.50 10.91
CA ARG A 189 -4.17 -11.72 10.23
C ARG A 189 -5.50 -12.25 10.78
N SER A 190 -5.70 -12.15 12.10
CA SER A 190 -6.92 -12.63 12.76
C SER A 190 -8.15 -11.75 12.53
N LYS A 191 -7.96 -10.48 12.13
CA LYS A 191 -9.02 -9.48 12.00
C LYS A 191 -9.35 -9.13 10.55
N VAL A 192 -8.45 -9.44 9.61
CA VAL A 192 -8.60 -9.15 8.17
C VAL A 192 -9.18 -10.37 7.45
N HIS A 193 -9.97 -10.13 6.40
CA HIS A 193 -10.49 -11.20 5.55
C HIS A 193 -9.34 -12.11 5.04
N PRO A 194 -9.45 -13.46 5.11
CA PRO A 194 -8.33 -14.36 4.78
C PRO A 194 -7.72 -14.12 3.39
N TYR A 195 -8.57 -13.88 2.39
CA TYR A 195 -8.14 -13.54 1.04
C TYR A 195 -7.33 -12.24 0.98
N VAL A 196 -7.79 -11.20 1.67
CA VAL A 196 -7.09 -9.91 1.73
C VAL A 196 -5.73 -10.08 2.36
N TRP A 197 -5.66 -10.81 3.49
CA TRP A 197 -4.40 -11.11 4.13
C TRP A 197 -3.45 -11.90 3.21
N LYS A 198 -3.93 -12.94 2.53
CA LYS A 198 -3.13 -13.75 1.60
C LYS A 198 -2.55 -12.93 0.45
N VAL A 199 -3.33 -12.00 -0.11
CA VAL A 199 -2.87 -11.12 -1.20
C VAL A 199 -1.84 -10.11 -0.69
N LEU A 200 -2.15 -9.38 0.40
CA LEU A 200 -1.23 -8.37 0.91
C LEU A 200 0.07 -8.96 1.45
N SER A 201 0.03 -10.16 2.02
CA SER A 201 1.21 -10.78 2.65
C SER A 201 2.11 -11.58 1.70
N ASN A 202 1.72 -11.76 0.43
CA ASN A 202 2.49 -12.59 -0.50
C ASN A 202 3.21 -11.74 -1.57
N PRO A 203 4.56 -11.72 -1.57
CA PRO A 203 5.35 -11.03 -2.60
C PRO A 203 5.54 -11.82 -3.90
N GLN A 204 5.04 -13.07 -3.98
CA GLN A 204 5.22 -13.96 -5.14
C GLN A 204 4.25 -13.65 -6.30
N PRO A 205 4.52 -14.16 -7.52
CA PRO A 205 3.63 -13.99 -8.66
C PRO A 205 2.20 -14.46 -8.34
N SER A 206 1.23 -13.61 -8.61
CA SER A 206 -0.18 -13.90 -8.43
C SER A 206 -0.78 -14.48 -9.72
N VAL A 207 -1.61 -15.52 -9.57
CA VAL A 207 -2.32 -16.14 -10.70
C VAL A 207 -3.70 -15.49 -10.81
N PRO A 208 -4.06 -14.81 -11.91
CA PRO A 208 -5.38 -14.23 -11.99
C PRO A 208 -6.48 -15.31 -11.95
N VAL A 209 -7.64 -14.99 -11.39
CA VAL A 209 -8.79 -15.91 -11.31
C VAL A 209 -10.06 -15.26 -11.84
N VAL A 210 -10.79 -15.97 -12.70
CA VAL A 210 -12.12 -15.58 -13.17
C VAL A 210 -13.16 -16.39 -12.42
N ILE A 211 -14.04 -15.71 -11.71
CA ILE A 211 -15.10 -16.29 -10.90
C ILE A 211 -16.40 -16.20 -11.69
N ASP A 212 -17.07 -17.34 -11.83
CA ASP A 212 -18.44 -17.40 -12.33
C ASP A 212 -19.41 -17.00 -11.20
N GLY A 213 -19.72 -15.71 -11.15
CA GLY A 213 -20.49 -15.12 -10.06
C GLY A 213 -21.90 -15.70 -9.95
N SER A 214 -22.58 -15.93 -11.09
CA SER A 214 -23.92 -16.53 -11.09
C SER A 214 -23.89 -17.94 -10.54
N ASN A 215 -22.97 -18.78 -11.00
CA ASN A 215 -22.82 -20.15 -10.50
C ASN A 215 -22.52 -20.18 -9.00
N VAL A 216 -21.57 -19.35 -8.56
CA VAL A 216 -21.13 -19.24 -7.15
C VAL A 216 -22.28 -18.83 -6.23
N LEU A 217 -23.07 -17.82 -6.60
CA LEU A 217 -24.19 -17.36 -5.77
C LEU A 217 -25.29 -18.41 -5.62
N MET A 218 -25.41 -19.35 -6.55
CA MET A 218 -26.37 -20.45 -6.47
C MET A 218 -25.88 -21.66 -5.64
N GLN A 219 -24.59 -21.76 -5.34
CA GLN A 219 -24.04 -22.94 -4.64
C GLN A 219 -24.47 -22.99 -3.17
N LYS A 220 -24.88 -24.18 -2.71
CA LYS A 220 -25.36 -24.39 -1.34
C LYS A 220 -24.21 -24.61 -0.34
N GLU A 221 -23.06 -25.02 -0.84
CA GLU A 221 -21.88 -25.33 -0.03
C GLU A 221 -21.17 -24.06 0.48
N LEU A 222 -21.46 -22.90 -0.15
CA LEU A 222 -20.95 -21.60 0.26
C LEU A 222 -21.91 -20.92 1.24
N ARG A 223 -21.34 -20.35 2.30
CA ARG A 223 -22.09 -19.80 3.44
C ARG A 223 -22.20 -18.28 3.37
N GLY A 224 -23.18 -17.77 4.12
CA GLY A 224 -23.37 -16.34 4.35
C GLY A 224 -24.13 -15.61 3.24
N PRO A 225 -24.51 -14.35 3.49
CA PRO A 225 -25.20 -13.51 2.51
C PRO A 225 -24.30 -13.14 1.32
N GLU A 226 -22.99 -13.04 1.55
CA GLU A 226 -21.97 -12.76 0.53
C GLU A 226 -21.16 -14.03 0.23
N LYS A 227 -21.75 -14.97 -0.50
CA LYS A 227 -21.10 -16.26 -0.83
C LYS A 227 -19.74 -16.12 -1.52
N ILE A 228 -19.52 -14.99 -2.19
CA ILE A 228 -18.23 -14.67 -2.82
C ILE A 228 -17.14 -14.45 -1.75
N ASP A 229 -17.45 -13.86 -0.58
CA ASP A 229 -16.48 -13.73 0.52
C ASP A 229 -16.05 -15.11 1.05
N ASP A 230 -17.02 -16.02 1.23
CA ASP A 230 -16.73 -17.40 1.66
C ASP A 230 -15.89 -18.15 0.62
N LEU A 231 -16.20 -17.98 -0.67
CA LEU A 231 -15.39 -18.53 -1.76
C LEU A 231 -13.96 -17.98 -1.71
N LEU A 232 -13.78 -16.66 -1.60
CA LEU A 232 -12.47 -16.04 -1.52
C LEU A 232 -11.69 -16.49 -0.29
N SER A 233 -12.37 -16.69 0.85
CA SER A 233 -11.77 -17.27 2.05
C SER A 233 -11.24 -18.68 1.82
N LYS A 234 -12.00 -19.52 1.10
CA LYS A 234 -11.54 -20.86 0.67
C LYS A 234 -10.37 -20.78 -0.30
N ILE A 235 -10.43 -19.91 -1.31
CA ILE A 235 -9.34 -19.66 -2.26
C ILE A 235 -8.05 -19.26 -1.53
N ALA A 236 -8.14 -18.47 -0.46
CA ALA A 236 -6.99 -18.03 0.33
C ALA A 236 -6.22 -19.18 1.00
N THR A 237 -6.85 -20.33 1.20
CA THR A 237 -6.21 -21.53 1.78
C THR A 237 -5.34 -22.28 0.78
N LEU A 238 -5.53 -22.04 -0.52
CA LEU A 238 -4.73 -22.67 -1.56
C LEU A 238 -3.27 -22.19 -1.49
N LYS A 239 -2.39 -23.00 -2.07
CA LYS A 239 -0.95 -22.74 -2.09
C LYS A 239 -0.65 -21.43 -2.84
N GLU A 240 -1.17 -21.32 -4.06
CA GLU A 240 -0.99 -20.14 -4.91
C GLU A 240 -1.80 -18.94 -4.39
N THR A 241 -1.32 -17.73 -4.67
CA THR A 241 -2.12 -16.51 -4.47
C THR A 241 -2.86 -16.21 -5.76
N TYR A 242 -4.18 -16.40 -5.74
CA TYR A 242 -5.03 -16.10 -6.89
C TYR A 242 -5.43 -14.63 -6.88
N PHE A 243 -4.81 -13.79 -7.71
CA PHE A 243 -5.04 -12.34 -7.78
C PHE A 243 -4.48 -11.75 -9.09
N PRO A 244 -5.10 -10.70 -9.69
CA PRO A 244 -6.41 -10.15 -9.37
C PRO A 244 -7.54 -11.16 -9.62
N PHE A 245 -8.72 -10.89 -9.06
CA PHE A 245 -9.92 -11.67 -9.37
C PHE A 245 -10.85 -10.86 -10.28
N PHE A 246 -11.54 -11.57 -11.15
CA PHE A 246 -12.58 -11.06 -12.02
C PHE A 246 -13.88 -11.78 -11.67
N ILE A 247 -15.02 -11.12 -11.78
CA ILE A 247 -16.31 -11.77 -11.57
C ILE A 247 -17.17 -11.55 -12.80
N VAL A 248 -17.62 -12.64 -13.40
CA VAL A 248 -18.59 -12.57 -14.51
C VAL A 248 -19.92 -13.11 -13.99
N PHE A 249 -20.96 -12.30 -14.15
CA PHE A 249 -22.33 -12.74 -13.93
C PHE A 249 -23.08 -12.80 -15.25
N ASP A 250 -24.12 -13.63 -15.27
CA ASP A 250 -25.14 -13.55 -16.31
C ASP A 250 -25.78 -12.14 -16.30
N ALA A 251 -26.14 -11.64 -17.48
CA ALA A 251 -26.75 -10.32 -17.64
C ALA A 251 -27.98 -10.10 -16.73
N ASN A 252 -28.75 -11.15 -16.43
CA ASN A 252 -29.94 -11.05 -15.58
C ASN A 252 -29.66 -11.12 -14.06
N ALA A 253 -28.40 -11.35 -13.65
CA ALA A 253 -28.06 -11.59 -12.25
C ALA A 253 -28.45 -10.45 -11.30
N LYS A 254 -28.41 -9.20 -11.77
CA LYS A 254 -28.80 -8.02 -10.98
C LYS A 254 -30.26 -8.04 -10.52
N TYR A 255 -31.14 -8.77 -11.22
CA TYR A 255 -32.55 -8.91 -10.85
C TYR A 255 -32.80 -10.10 -9.91
N LYS A 256 -31.83 -11.02 -9.80
CA LYS A 256 -31.95 -12.27 -9.03
C LYS A 256 -31.21 -12.24 -7.71
N PHE A 257 -30.12 -11.47 -7.64
CA PHE A 257 -29.23 -11.47 -6.49
C PHE A 257 -29.00 -10.05 -5.98
N ASN A 258 -28.63 -9.97 -4.70
CA ASN A 258 -28.16 -8.75 -4.08
C ASN A 258 -26.76 -9.02 -3.51
N THR A 259 -25.74 -8.40 -4.10
CA THR A 259 -24.34 -8.53 -3.66
C THR A 259 -23.59 -7.24 -3.90
N ARG A 260 -22.69 -6.88 -2.97
CA ARG A 260 -21.81 -5.71 -3.15
C ARG A 260 -20.84 -5.85 -4.32
N TYR A 261 -20.58 -7.09 -4.77
CA TYR A 261 -19.65 -7.36 -5.86
C TYR A 261 -20.13 -6.86 -7.23
N PHE A 262 -21.39 -6.46 -7.40
CA PHE A 262 -21.82 -5.78 -8.62
C PHE A 262 -21.11 -4.43 -8.85
N ASN A 263 -20.60 -3.82 -7.78
CA ASN A 263 -19.89 -2.54 -7.84
C ASN A 263 -18.37 -2.71 -7.84
N TYR A 264 -17.87 -3.94 -7.80
CA TYR A 264 -16.44 -4.20 -7.89
C TYR A 264 -15.94 -3.92 -9.31
N LYS A 265 -14.77 -3.27 -9.42
CA LYS A 265 -14.26 -2.72 -10.69
C LYS A 265 -13.95 -3.77 -11.76
N ARG A 266 -13.75 -5.04 -11.39
CA ARG A 266 -13.55 -6.17 -12.32
C ARG A 266 -14.75 -7.10 -12.38
N THR A 267 -15.94 -6.54 -12.18
CA THR A 267 -17.20 -7.25 -12.35
C THR A 267 -17.82 -6.94 -13.70
N TYR A 268 -18.25 -7.99 -14.39
CA TYR A 268 -18.86 -7.92 -15.71
C TYR A 268 -20.21 -8.61 -15.70
N LEU A 269 -21.16 -8.05 -16.45
CA LEU A 269 -22.44 -8.67 -16.75
C LEU A 269 -22.46 -9.03 -18.24
N HIS A 270 -22.64 -10.31 -18.57
CA HIS A 270 -22.65 -10.76 -19.95
C HIS A 270 -23.56 -11.97 -20.12
N SER A 271 -24.15 -12.15 -21.30
CA SER A 271 -24.91 -13.35 -21.64
C SER A 271 -24.60 -13.77 -23.08
N PRO A 272 -24.15 -15.02 -23.32
CA PRO A 272 -23.82 -16.04 -22.32
C PRO A 272 -22.58 -15.65 -21.48
N ALA A 273 -22.62 -15.90 -20.16
CA ALA A 273 -21.50 -15.55 -19.27
C ALA A 273 -20.22 -16.34 -19.60
N ASP A 274 -20.39 -17.59 -20.04
CA ASP A 274 -19.32 -18.56 -20.29
C ASP A 274 -18.29 -18.09 -21.33
N GLU A 275 -18.75 -17.47 -22.42
CA GLU A 275 -17.86 -16.92 -23.45
C GLU A 275 -16.95 -15.83 -22.89
N LEU A 276 -17.50 -14.94 -22.04
CA LEU A 276 -16.72 -13.90 -21.40
C LEU A 276 -15.75 -14.49 -20.35
N ILE A 277 -16.18 -15.50 -19.61
CA ILE A 277 -15.31 -16.20 -18.65
C ILE A 277 -14.09 -16.78 -19.36
N LEU A 278 -14.31 -17.54 -20.44
CA LEU A 278 -13.25 -18.21 -21.20
C LEU A 278 -12.32 -17.21 -21.90
N SER A 279 -12.87 -16.13 -22.47
CA SER A 279 -12.07 -15.08 -23.10
C SER A 279 -11.18 -14.34 -22.07
N LEU A 280 -11.70 -14.01 -20.89
CA LEU A 280 -10.90 -13.43 -19.80
C LEU A 280 -9.80 -14.39 -19.33
N CYS A 281 -10.10 -15.69 -19.22
CA CYS A 281 -9.11 -16.71 -18.87
C CYS A 281 -7.97 -16.76 -19.89
N LYS A 282 -8.30 -16.77 -21.19
CA LYS A 282 -7.31 -16.76 -22.27
C LYS A 282 -6.50 -15.46 -22.30
N GLN A 283 -7.16 -14.31 -22.16
CA GLN A 283 -6.51 -12.99 -22.25
C GLN A 283 -5.53 -12.74 -21.11
N TYR A 284 -5.88 -13.14 -19.88
CA TYR A 284 -5.08 -12.87 -18.69
C TYR A 284 -4.26 -14.08 -18.23
N ASN A 285 -4.26 -15.19 -18.98
CA ASN A 285 -3.72 -16.47 -18.56
C ASN A 285 -4.22 -16.85 -17.14
N ALA A 286 -5.53 -16.65 -16.94
CA ALA A 286 -6.20 -16.82 -15.66
C ALA A 286 -6.77 -18.24 -15.53
N VAL A 287 -6.99 -18.65 -14.30
CA VAL A 287 -7.75 -19.86 -13.97
C VAL A 287 -9.22 -19.53 -13.77
N VAL A 288 -10.11 -20.50 -13.94
CA VAL A 288 -11.54 -20.33 -13.66
C VAL A 288 -11.91 -20.91 -12.29
N CYS A 289 -12.87 -20.28 -11.64
CA CYS A 289 -13.51 -20.81 -10.44
C CYS A 289 -15.03 -20.87 -10.66
N SER A 290 -15.48 -22.03 -11.14
CA SER A 290 -16.90 -22.36 -11.34
C SER A 290 -17.12 -23.84 -11.03
N LYS A 291 -18.32 -24.21 -10.57
CA LYS A 291 -18.69 -25.63 -10.53
C LYS A 291 -18.97 -26.18 -11.93
N ASP A 292 -19.22 -25.32 -12.91
CA ASP A 292 -19.31 -25.74 -14.31
C ASP A 292 -17.95 -26.25 -14.80
N ARG A 293 -17.99 -27.27 -15.67
CA ARG A 293 -16.81 -27.85 -16.32
C ARG A 293 -16.59 -27.30 -17.73
N PHE A 294 -17.49 -26.48 -18.26
CA PHE A 294 -17.40 -25.90 -19.61
C PHE A 294 -17.18 -26.97 -20.70
N ARG A 295 -17.79 -28.15 -20.56
CA ARG A 295 -17.55 -29.31 -21.45
C ARG A 295 -17.92 -29.05 -22.91
N GLU A 296 -18.80 -28.09 -23.13
CA GLU A 296 -19.29 -27.67 -24.45
C GLU A 296 -18.26 -26.81 -25.20
N TYR A 297 -17.22 -26.35 -24.52
CA TYR A 297 -16.17 -25.52 -25.08
C TYR A 297 -14.89 -26.34 -25.26
N GLU A 298 -14.28 -26.28 -26.45
CA GLU A 298 -12.99 -26.93 -26.76
C GLU A 298 -11.78 -26.21 -26.13
N VAL A 299 -11.95 -25.61 -24.95
CA VAL A 299 -10.92 -24.79 -24.30
C VAL A 299 -10.47 -25.46 -23.01
N ALA A 300 -9.19 -25.82 -22.94
CA ALA A 300 -8.57 -26.29 -21.71
C ALA A 300 -8.28 -25.09 -20.80
N VAL A 301 -9.18 -24.84 -19.83
CA VAL A 301 -8.96 -23.86 -18.76
C VAL A 301 -8.82 -24.60 -17.43
N GLU A 302 -7.79 -24.25 -16.66
CA GLU A 302 -7.62 -24.79 -15.31
C GLU A 302 -8.75 -24.29 -14.40
N ASN A 303 -9.47 -25.22 -13.77
CA ASN A 303 -10.58 -24.91 -12.86
C ASN A 303 -10.21 -25.22 -11.40
N ILE A 304 -10.08 -24.17 -10.59
CA ILE A 304 -9.66 -24.29 -9.19
C ILE A 304 -10.78 -24.68 -8.23
N TRP A 305 -12.05 -24.64 -8.65
CA TRP A 305 -13.19 -25.03 -7.80
C TRP A 305 -12.98 -26.42 -7.18
N TYR A 306 -12.47 -27.35 -7.97
CA TYR A 306 -12.25 -28.74 -7.57
C TYR A 306 -11.04 -28.93 -6.64
N LYS A 307 -10.16 -27.93 -6.53
CA LYS A 307 -9.10 -27.91 -5.53
C LYS A 307 -9.64 -27.50 -4.15
N LEU A 308 -10.67 -26.65 -4.11
CA LEU A 308 -11.29 -26.15 -2.87
C LEU A 308 -12.05 -27.23 -2.07
N ILE A 309 -12.44 -28.33 -2.72
CA ILE A 309 -13.20 -29.43 -2.10
C ILE A 309 -12.26 -30.42 -1.38
N LYS A 310 -10.97 -30.41 -1.73
CA LYS A 310 -9.95 -31.32 -1.18
C LYS A 310 -9.11 -30.71 -0.05
N SER A 311 -9.26 -29.40 0.20
CA SER A 311 -8.56 -28.60 1.22
C SER A 311 -9.43 -28.38 2.45
#